data_AF-A0A1G8KPU7-F1
#
_entry.id   AF-A0A1G8KPU7-F1
#
_cell.length_a   1.000
_cell.length_b   1.000
_cell.length_c   1.000
_cell.angle_alpha   90.00
_cell.angle_beta   90.00
_cell.angle_gamma   90.00
#
_symmetry.space_group_name_H-M   'P 1'
#
loop_
_entity.id
_entity.type
_entity.pdbx_description
1 polymer ?
#
loop_
_entity_poly.entity_id
_entity_poly.type
_entity_poly.pdbx_seq_one_letter_code
_entity_poly.pdbx_strand_id
1 'polypeptide(L)'
;MIAFRSLVTGAPLRMELQLEGSVITRLPPVALADPAAETCAAAMRLGIGLSQASRYRCAEDIAAGRLVALLAATPPAPGGGRYIPATGSFHPG
;
A
#
# COMPACT_ATOMS: atom_id res chain seq x y z
N MET A 1 -4.23 10.53 0.65
CA MET A 1 -3.67 9.15 0.60
C MET A 1 -3.66 8.56 2.00
N ILE A 2 -3.95 7.26 2.10
CA ILE A 2 -3.66 6.45 3.28
C ILE A 2 -2.30 5.80 3.02
N ALA A 3 -1.34 6.01 3.91
CA ALA A 3 0.03 5.56 3.76
C ALA A 3 0.39 4.53 4.82
N PHE A 4 1.22 3.55 4.46
CA PHE A 4 1.92 2.79 5.48
C PHE A 4 2.97 3.67 6.13
N ARG A 5 3.02 3.70 7.47
CA ARG A 5 4.08 4.39 8.20
C ARG A 5 5.26 3.45 8.37
N SER A 6 6.45 3.86 7.95
CA SER A 6 7.69 3.12 8.18
C SER A 6 7.96 2.98 9.67
N LEU A 7 8.21 1.76 10.14
CA LEU A 7 8.64 1.51 11.52
C LEU A 7 10.12 1.88 11.75
N VAL A 8 10.90 2.01 10.67
CA VAL A 8 12.32 2.39 10.75
C VAL A 8 12.47 3.90 10.80
N THR A 9 11.79 4.62 9.92
CA THR A 9 11.97 6.08 9.75
C THR A 9 10.84 6.90 10.33
N GLY A 10 9.72 6.28 10.72
CA GLY A 10 8.50 6.99 11.13
C GLY A 10 7.78 7.73 9.99
N ALA A 11 8.36 7.79 8.80
CA ALA A 11 7.82 8.52 7.67
C ALA A 11 6.75 7.72 6.92
N PRO A 12 5.73 8.37 6.35
CA PRO A 12 4.84 7.75 5.37
C PRO A 12 5.63 7.20 4.18
N LEU A 13 5.34 5.95 3.83
CA LEU A 13 5.90 5.31 2.65
C LEU A 13 5.34 5.98 1.39
N ARG A 14 6.21 6.20 0.42
CA ARG A 14 5.87 6.87 -0.83
C ARG A 14 5.29 5.87 -1.81
N MET A 15 4.37 6.31 -2.66
CA MET A 15 3.82 5.51 -3.74
C MET A 15 4.84 5.33 -4.86
N GLU A 16 4.90 4.14 -5.43
CA GLU A 16 5.68 3.80 -6.62
C GLU A 16 4.77 3.58 -7.82
N LEU A 17 5.04 4.24 -8.94
CA LEU A 17 4.29 4.09 -10.18
C LEU A 17 5.27 3.77 -11.30
N GLN A 18 4.95 2.75 -12.11
CA GLN A 18 5.67 2.51 -13.36
C GLN A 18 5.04 3.34 -14.48
N LEU A 19 5.81 4.25 -15.08
CA LEU A 19 5.40 5.08 -16.20
C LEU A 19 6.52 5.06 -17.25
N GLU A 20 6.18 4.68 -18.49
CA GLU A 20 7.11 4.71 -19.64
C GLU A 20 8.46 3.99 -19.37
N GLY A 21 8.41 2.83 -18.71
CA GLY A 21 9.59 2.04 -18.38
C GLY A 21 10.42 2.59 -17.21
N SER A 22 9.97 3.68 -16.57
CA SER A 22 10.61 4.28 -15.39
C SER A 22 9.75 4.09 -14.13
N VAL A 23 10.41 3.94 -12.98
CA VAL A 23 9.73 3.97 -11.67
C VAL A 23 9.78 5.39 -11.15
N ILE A 24 8.60 5.98 -10.90
CA ILE A 24 8.48 7.26 -10.23
C ILE A 24 7.95 7.07 -8.81
N THR A 25 8.54 7.79 -7.87
CA THR A 25 8.10 7.78 -6.47
C THR A 25 7.38 9.09 -6.16
N ARG A 26 6.19 9.02 -5.54
CA ARG A 26 5.37 10.19 -5.18
C ARG A 26 4.84 10.07 -3.75
N LEU A 27 4.77 11.19 -3.05
CA LEU A 27 4.07 11.28 -1.78
C LEU A 27 2.95 12.33 -1.92
N PRO A 28 1.75 11.93 -2.37
CA PRO A 28 0.57 12.79 -2.33
C PRO A 28 0.24 13.21 -0.89
N PRO A 29 -0.62 14.22 -0.69
CA PRO A 29 -1.13 14.58 0.63
C PRO A 29 -1.64 13.36 1.41
N VAL A 30 -1.11 13.18 2.62
CA VAL A 30 -1.37 12.02 3.46
C VAL A 30 -2.48 12.39 4.46
N ALA A 31 -3.61 11.70 4.37
CA ALA A 31 -4.74 11.85 5.28
C ALA A 31 -4.61 10.95 6.52
N LEU A 32 -3.96 9.79 6.37
CA LEU A 32 -3.69 8.83 7.44
C LEU A 32 -2.37 8.12 7.16
N ALA A 33 -1.53 7.92 8.18
CA ALA A 33 -0.34 7.09 8.11
C ALA A 33 -0.22 6.15 9.30
N ASP A 34 -0.39 4.85 9.06
CA ASP A 34 -0.39 3.82 10.11
C ASP A 34 0.49 2.63 9.68
N PRO A 35 1.25 1.99 10.59
CA PRO A 35 2.03 0.82 10.24
C PRO A 35 1.18 -0.45 10.03
N ALA A 36 -0.05 -0.51 10.58
CA ALA A 36 -0.90 -1.69 10.49
C ALA A 36 -1.69 -1.71 9.16
N ALA A 37 -1.61 -2.85 8.47
CA ALA A 37 -2.32 -3.05 7.21
C ALA A 37 -3.83 -3.08 7.39
N GLU A 38 -4.30 -3.61 8.51
CA GLU A 38 -5.70 -3.73 8.87
C GLU A 38 -6.32 -2.35 9.09
N THR A 39 -5.63 -1.45 9.80
CA THR A 39 -6.03 -0.05 9.99
C THR A 39 -6.13 0.67 8.64
N CYS A 40 -5.10 0.51 7.79
CA CYS A 40 -5.09 1.09 6.45
C CYS A 40 -6.23 0.54 5.58
N ALA A 41 -6.52 -0.75 5.66
CA ALA A 41 -7.61 -1.39 4.92
C ALA A 41 -8.98 -0.90 5.39
N ALA A 42 -9.21 -0.81 6.71
CA ALA A 42 -10.42 -0.25 7.27
C ALA A 42 -10.63 1.20 6.81
N ALA A 43 -9.58 2.02 6.84
CA ALA A 43 -9.63 3.40 6.36
C ALA A 43 -9.98 3.50 4.86
N MET A 44 -9.47 2.60 4.02
CA MET A 44 -9.83 2.55 2.60
C MET A 44 -11.32 2.22 2.42
N ARG A 45 -11.84 1.23 3.15
CA ARG A 45 -13.25 0.83 3.11
C ARG A 45 -14.19 1.94 3.59
N LEU A 46 -13.72 2.81 4.49
CA LEU A 46 -14.43 3.99 4.97
C LEU A 46 -14.36 5.20 4.01
N GLY A 47 -13.63 5.09 2.90
CA GLY A 47 -13.50 6.19 1.92
C GLY A 47 -12.57 7.32 2.34
N ILE A 48 -11.71 7.11 3.35
CA ILE A 48 -10.76 8.12 3.85
C ILE A 48 -9.69 8.47 2.80
N GLY A 49 -9.45 7.56 1.84
CA GLY A 49 -8.62 7.82 0.68
C GLY A 49 -8.15 6.54 0.00
N LEU A 50 -7.18 6.70 -0.91
CA LEU A 50 -6.52 5.61 -1.62
C LEU A 50 -5.19 5.22 -0.95
N SER A 51 -4.80 3.95 -1.08
CA SER A 51 -3.49 3.41 -0.67
C SER A 51 -2.94 2.47 -1.75
N GLN A 52 -1.62 2.29 -1.78
CA GLN A 52 -1.00 1.18 -2.50
C GLN A 52 -0.90 -0.04 -1.57
N ALA A 53 -1.61 -1.10 -1.94
CA ALA A 53 -1.59 -2.38 -1.24
C ALA A 53 -1.36 -3.53 -2.25
N SER A 54 -0.94 -4.68 -1.74
CA SER A 54 -0.77 -5.85 -2.61
C SER A 54 -2.13 -6.29 -3.16
N ARG A 55 -2.17 -6.63 -4.46
CA ARG A 55 -3.38 -7.13 -5.12
C ARG A 55 -4.05 -8.27 -4.36
N TYR A 56 -3.25 -9.17 -3.79
CA TYR A 56 -3.74 -10.29 -2.98
C TYR A 56 -4.55 -9.82 -1.76
N ARG A 57 -4.08 -8.81 -1.00
CA ARG A 57 -4.80 -8.32 0.19
C ARG A 57 -6.12 -7.64 -0.16
N CYS A 58 -6.19 -6.99 -1.32
CA CYS A 58 -7.40 -6.30 -1.76
C CYS A 58 -8.34 -7.16 -2.60
N ALA A 59 -7.99 -8.41 -2.92
CA ALA A 59 -8.73 -9.24 -3.86
C ALA A 59 -10.20 -9.44 -3.42
N GLU A 60 -10.41 -9.77 -2.15
CA GLU A 60 -11.76 -9.97 -1.60
C GLU A 60 -12.58 -8.67 -1.61
N ASP A 61 -11.97 -7.56 -1.18
CA ASP A 61 -12.63 -6.26 -1.16
C ASP A 61 -13.00 -5.76 -2.56
N ILE A 62 -12.15 -6.02 -3.55
CA ILE A 62 -12.42 -5.70 -4.96
C ILE A 62 -13.55 -6.60 -5.50
N ALA A 63 -13.49 -7.91 -5.24
CA ALA A 63 -14.52 -8.84 -5.67
C ALA A 63 -15.89 -8.52 -5.04
N ALA A 64 -15.92 -8.06 -3.80
CA ALA A 64 -17.12 -7.64 -3.09
C ALA A 64 -17.58 -6.21 -3.43
N GLY A 65 -16.89 -5.50 -4.34
CA GLY A 65 -17.23 -4.13 -4.72
C GLY A 65 -16.99 -3.07 -3.63
N ARG A 66 -16.26 -3.42 -2.56
CA ARG A 66 -15.91 -2.50 -1.46
C ARG A 66 -14.76 -1.58 -1.82
N LEU A 67 -13.87 -2.04 -2.70
CA LEU A 67 -12.74 -1.27 -3.22
C LEU A 67 -12.70 -1.34 -4.75
N VAL A 68 -12.12 -0.30 -5.37
CA VAL A 68 -11.89 -0.23 -6.82
C VAL A 68 -10.40 -0.10 -7.06
N ALA A 69 -9.88 -0.88 -8.01
CA ALA A 69 -8.49 -0.75 -8.44
C ALA A 69 -8.30 0.53 -9.26
N LEU A 70 -7.44 1.43 -8.79
CA LEU A 70 -7.05 2.66 -9.48
C LEU A 70 -5.67 2.50 -10.09
N LEU A 71 -5.38 3.28 -11.15
CA LEU A 71 -4.05 3.34 -11.80
C LEU A 71 -3.52 1.96 -12.22
N ALA A 72 -4.42 1.06 -12.65
CA ALA A 72 -4.05 -0.32 -12.99
C ALA A 72 -3.06 -0.44 -14.16
N ALA A 73 -2.97 0.59 -15.01
CA ALA A 73 -2.02 0.67 -16.13
C ALA A 73 -0.59 1.04 -15.70
N THR A 74 -0.40 1.54 -14.48
CA THR A 74 0.89 1.96 -13.94
C THR A 74 1.17 1.26 -12.61
N PRO A 75 1.31 -0.09 -12.60
CA PRO A 75 1.48 -0.84 -11.37
C PRO A 75 2.81 -0.47 -10.68
N PRO A 76 2.93 -0.65 -9.36
CA PRO A 76 4.23 -0.57 -8.69
C PRO A 76 5.19 -1.63 -9.27
N ALA A 77 6.50 -1.41 -9.14
CA ALA A 77 7.52 -2.33 -9.65
C ALA A 77 7.32 -3.78 -9.13
N PRO A 78 7.69 -4.83 -9.87
CA PRO A 78 7.70 -6.19 -9.34
C PRO A 78 8.59 -6.27 -8.09
N GLY A 79 8.00 -6.57 -6.93
CA GLY A 79 8.69 -6.53 -5.62
C GLY A 79 8.62 -5.17 -4.90
N GLY A 80 8.13 -4.13 -5.56
CA GLY A 80 7.72 -2.85 -4.97
C GLY A 80 6.49 -3.04 -4.08
N GLY A 81 6.52 -2.43 -2.90
CA GLY A 81 5.53 -2.67 -1.84
C GLY A 81 5.79 -3.92 -0.98
N ARG A 82 6.98 -4.54 -1.04
CA ARG A 82 7.46 -5.50 -0.03
C ARG A 82 7.75 -4.77 1.28
N TYR A 83 6.69 -4.35 1.97
CA TYR A 83 6.81 -3.93 3.37
C TYR A 83 6.71 -5.18 4.22
N ILE A 84 7.88 -5.67 4.66
CA ILE A 84 7.97 -6.73 5.66
C ILE A 84 7.27 -6.19 6.92
N PRO A 85 6.18 -6.81 7.42
CA PRO A 85 5.68 -6.46 8.74
C PRO A 85 6.81 -6.72 9.73
N ALA A 86 7.17 -5.75 10.56
CA ALA A 86 8.09 -5.98 11.67
C ALA A 86 7.39 -6.78 12.77
N THR A 87 6.91 -7.97 12.46
CA THR A 87 6.61 -9.09 13.36
C THR A 87 6.11 -10.26 12.51
N GLY A 88 6.94 -11.30 12.40
CA GLY A 88 6.71 -12.49 11.59
C GLY A 88 8.02 -13.22 11.35
N SER A 89 8.64 -13.65 12.45
CA SER A 89 9.69 -14.67 12.59
C SER A 89 10.37 -15.18 11.30
N PHE A 90 11.60 -14.73 11.09
CA PHE A 90 12.59 -15.52 10.35
C PHE A 90 13.14 -16.58 11.33
N HIS A 91 12.84 -17.85 11.08
CA HIS A 91 13.49 -19.00 11.71
C HIS A 91 14.11 -19.82 10.57
N PRO A 92 15.44 -19.87 10.42
CA PRO A 92 16.07 -20.86 9.57
C PRO A 92 16.12 -22.18 10.35
N GLY A 93 15.22 -23.10 9.98
CA GLY A 93 15.35 -24.53 10.24
C GLY A 93 15.69 -25.22 8.93
#